data_AF-A0A3D5UZ52-F1
#
_entry.id   AF-A0A3D5UZ52-F1
#
_cell.length_a   1.000
_cell.length_b   1.000
_cell.length_c   1.000
_cell.angle_alpha   90.00
_cell.angle_beta   90.00
_cell.angle_gamma   90.00
#
_symmetry.space_group_name_H-M   'P 1'
#
loop_
_entity.id
_entity.type
_entity.pdbx_description
1 polymer ?
#
loop_
_entity_poly.entity_id
_entity_poly.type
_entity_poly.pdbx_seq_one_letter_code
_entity_poly.pdbx_strand_id
1 'polypeptide(L)' 'MKLNEIRDNEGARKSRIRVGRGIGSGKGKTGGR' A
#
# COMPACT_ATOMS: atom_id res chain seq x y z
N MET A 1 1.71 26.13 10.33
CA MET A 1 1.79 24.70 9.97
C MET A 1 2.56 23.98 11.05
N LYS A 2 1.90 23.11 11.79
CA LYS A 2 2.56 22.17 12.71
C LYS A 2 2.96 20.92 11.94
N LEU A 3 3.99 20.21 12.41
CA LEU A 3 4.49 19.01 11.73
C LEU A 3 3.43 17.90 11.59
N ASN A 4 2.46 17.84 12.51
CA ASN A 4 1.36 16.87 12.51
C ASN A 4 0.20 17.24 11.56
N GLU A 5 0.22 18.44 10.98
CA GLU A 5 -0.80 18.92 10.03
C GLU A 5 -0.39 18.68 8.57
N ILE A 6 0.84 18.20 8.34
CA ILE A 6 1.35 17.90 7.00
C ILE A 6 0.63 16.68 6.45
N ARG A 7 -0.09 16.86 5.34
CA ARG A 7 -0.79 15.78 4.62
C ARG A 7 -0.36 15.78 3.16
N ASP A 8 -0.24 14.58 2.60
CA ASP A 8 -0.05 14.42 1.17
C ASP A 8 -1.34 14.78 0.41
N ASN A 9 -1.20 15.23 -0.83
CA ASN A 9 -2.33 15.41 -1.74
C ASN A 9 -3.00 14.05 -2.04
N GLU A 10 -4.29 14.04 -2.32
CA GLU A 10 -5.00 12.82 -2.69
C GLU A 10 -4.34 12.17 -3.92
N GLY A 11 -4.03 10.87 -3.82
CA GLY A 11 -3.36 10.11 -4.88
C GLY A 11 -1.85 10.32 -4.99
N ALA A 12 -1.23 11.22 -4.21
CA ALA A 12 0.21 11.48 -4.29
C ALA A 12 1.08 10.25 -3.95
N ARG A 13 0.55 9.31 -3.17
CA ARG A 13 1.21 8.03 -2.87
C ARG A 13 0.29 6.84 -3.08
N LYS A 14 0.78 5.88 -3.86
CA LYS A 14 0.15 4.58 -4.03
C LYS A 14 0.63 3.61 -2.96
N SER A 15 -0.30 2.92 -2.30
CA SER A 15 0.04 1.83 -1.38
C SER A 15 0.78 0.71 -2.11
N ARG A 16 1.93 0.27 -1.58
CA ARG A 16 2.69 -0.84 -2.16
C ARG A 16 1.95 -2.16 -1.95
N ILE A 17 1.85 -2.97 -3.00
CA ILE A 17 1.31 -4.33 -2.90
C ILE A 17 2.31 -5.18 -2.11
N ARG A 18 1.82 -5.83 -1.05
CA ARG A 18 2.59 -6.78 -0.25
C ARG A 18 2.34 -8.21 -0.74
N VAL A 19 3.29 -8.72 -1.52
CA VAL A 19 3.23 -10.04 -2.14
C VAL A 19 3.49 -11.15 -1.12
N GLY A 20 2.82 -12.30 -1.27
CA GLY A 20 3.04 -13.50 -0.45
C GLY A 20 2.61 -13.34 1.00
N ARG A 21 1.49 -12.67 1.27
CA ARG A 21 0.97 -12.40 2.62
C ARG A 21 -0.45 -12.93 2.82
N GLY A 22 -0.70 -14.14 2.31
CA GLY A 22 -1.98 -14.84 2.46
C GLY A 22 -2.99 -14.53 1.35
N ILE A 23 -4.05 -15.33 1.29
CA ILE A 23 -5.05 -15.31 0.21
C ILE A 23 -5.73 -13.93 0.10
N GLY A 24 -6.06 -13.32 1.23
CA GLY A 24 -6.69 -11.99 1.28
C GLY A 24 -5.83 -10.84 0.74
N SER A 25 -4.53 -11.05 0.49
CA SER A 25 -3.67 -10.01 -0.06
C SER A 25 -3.79 -9.85 -1.58
N GLY A 26 -4.59 -10.70 -2.25
CA GLY A 26 -4.78 -10.70 -3.71
C GLY A 26 -3.57 -11.19 -4.51
N LYS A 27 -2.38 -11.23 -3.91
CA LYS A 27 -1.14 -11.82 -4.44
C LYS A 27 -0.49 -12.76 -3.43
N GLY A 28 -1.29 -13.60 -2.79
CA GLY A 28 -0.87 -14.48 -1.70
C GLY A 28 -0.16 -15.76 -2.12
N LYS A 29 -0.70 -16.45 -3.12
CA LYS A 29 -0.26 -17.81 -3.49
C LYS A 29 0.95 -17.79 -4.42
N THR A 30 0.74 -17.41 -5.68
CA THR A 30 1.81 -17.36 -6.69
C THR A 30 2.59 -16.06 -6.66
N GLY A 31 2.09 -15.08 -5.92
CA GLY A 31 2.73 -13.78 -5.78
C GLY A 31 2.75 -12.94 -7.06
N GLY A 32 1.90 -13.24 -8.03
CA GLY A 32 1.89 -12.57 -9.34
C GLY A 32 2.73 -13.26 -10.41
N ARG A 33 3.03 -14.54 -10.20
CA ARG A 33 3.34 -15.48 -11.27
C ARG A 33 2.10 -16.25 -11.69
#